data_AF-A0A542ZP46-F1
#
_entry.id   AF-A0A542ZP46-F1
#
_cell.length_a   1.000
_cell.length_b   1.000
_cell.length_c   1.000
_cell.angle_alpha   90.00
_cell.angle_beta   90.00
_cell.angle_gamma   90.00
#
_symmetry.space_group_name_H-M   'P 1'
#
loop_
_entity.id
_entity.type
_entity.pdbx_description
1 polymer ?
#
loop_
_entity_poly.entity_id
_entity_poly.type
_entity_poly.pdbx_seq_one_letter_code
_entity_poly.pdbx_strand_id
1 'polypeptide(L)'
;MRWILFVCAGIVQLIALYSPSGPSAGAGIPHLDKAGHFAMFAAVALTAGWLGFRPWLIAAALLINAAISEIWQGLFLPHRSGDPVDFLADAAGIAAGLALARWTISPSRSPK
;
A
#
# COMPACT_ATOMS: atom_id res chain seq x y z
N MET A 1 15.50 8.97 -10.29
CA MET A 1 14.48 7.93 -10.55
C MET A 1 13.75 7.46 -9.30
N ARG A 2 14.43 6.99 -8.23
CA ARG A 2 13.77 6.42 -7.03
C ARG A 2 12.74 7.34 -6.36
N TRP A 3 13.06 8.63 -6.20
CA TRP A 3 12.13 9.62 -5.66
C TRP A 3 10.87 9.78 -6.52
N ILE A 4 11.01 9.79 -7.85
CA ILE A 4 9.88 9.88 -8.78
C ILE A 4 8.95 8.68 -8.58
N LEU A 5 9.52 7.47 -8.50
CA LEU A 5 8.74 6.25 -8.25
C LEU A 5 7.98 6.31 -6.91
N PHE A 6 8.64 6.77 -5.84
CA PHE A 6 8.00 6.92 -4.53
C PHE A 6 6.86 7.93 -4.56
N VAL A 7 7.09 9.11 -5.16
CA VAL A 7 6.06 10.16 -5.28
C VAL A 7 4.90 9.70 -6.15
N CYS A 8 5.18 9.08 -7.31
CA CYS A 8 4.14 8.54 -8.19
C CYS A 8 3.32 7.44 -7.49
N ALA A 9 3.98 6.50 -6.79
CA ALA A 9 3.28 5.45 -6.04
C ALA A 9 2.38 6.05 -4.96
N GLY A 10 2.88 7.04 -4.21
CA GLY A 10 2.10 7.73 -3.18
C GLY A 10 0.89 8.49 -3.77
N ILE A 11 1.08 9.22 -4.87
CA ILE A 11 -0.02 9.94 -5.54
C ILE A 11 -1.08 8.95 -6.05
N VAL A 12 -0.68 7.87 -6.72
CA VAL A 12 -1.61 6.84 -7.20
C VAL A 12 -2.38 6.22 -6.04
N GLN A 13 -1.70 5.87 -4.95
CA GLN A 13 -2.34 5.34 -3.75
C GLN A 13 -3.38 6.31 -3.17
N LEU A 14 -3.02 7.59 -3.00
CA LEU A 14 -3.93 8.60 -2.45
C LEU A 14 -5.14 8.82 -3.35
N ILE A 15 -4.94 8.95 -4.67
CA ILE A 15 -6.05 9.08 -5.62
C ILE A 15 -6.97 7.84 -5.54
N ALA A 16 -6.40 6.65 -5.52
CA ALA A 16 -7.18 5.41 -5.51
C ALA A 16 -7.97 5.18 -4.21
N LEU A 17 -7.40 5.51 -3.05
CA LEU A 17 -8.04 5.32 -1.75
C LEU A 17 -9.14 6.33 -1.45
N TYR A 18 -8.96 7.58 -1.90
CA TYR A 18 -9.87 8.70 -1.56
C TYR A 18 -10.78 9.11 -2.72
N SER A 19 -10.70 8.44 -3.88
CA SER A 19 -11.65 8.63 -4.97
C SER A 19 -13.07 8.20 -4.56
N PRO A 20 -14.12 9.00 -4.85
CA PRO A 20 -15.51 8.68 -4.51
C PRO A 20 -16.04 7.37 -5.10
N SER A 21 -15.39 6.92 -6.17
CA SER A 21 -15.69 5.68 -6.88
C SER A 21 -14.41 4.86 -7.04
N GLY A 22 -14.57 3.54 -6.91
CA GLY A 22 -13.57 2.56 -7.30
C GLY A 22 -14.25 1.24 -7.61
N PRO A 23 -13.48 0.15 -7.76
CA PRO A 23 -14.06 -1.19 -7.85
C PRO A 23 -14.92 -1.41 -6.61
N SER A 24 -16.24 -1.42 -6.78
CA SER A 24 -17.14 -1.71 -5.67
C SER A 24 -17.06 -3.20 -5.34
N ALA A 25 -17.20 -3.52 -4.05
CA ALA A 25 -17.38 -4.89 -3.60
C ALA A 25 -18.56 -5.53 -4.37
N GLY A 26 -18.25 -6.45 -5.28
CA GLY A 26 -19.25 -7.22 -6.04
C GLY A 26 -19.54 -6.80 -7.48
N ALA A 27 -19.01 -5.68 -8.00
CA ALA A 27 -19.21 -5.31 -9.41
C ALA A 27 -18.07 -5.77 -10.36
N GLY A 28 -17.01 -6.37 -9.81
CA GLY A 28 -15.80 -6.75 -10.55
C GLY A 28 -15.33 -8.18 -10.29
N ILE A 29 -14.11 -8.49 -10.77
CA ILE A 29 -13.44 -9.77 -10.53
C ILE A 29 -13.32 -10.01 -9.01
N PRO A 30 -13.67 -11.21 -8.49
CA PRO A 30 -13.57 -11.50 -7.06
C PRO A 30 -12.19 -11.18 -6.50
N HIS A 31 -12.16 -10.47 -5.36
CA HIS A 31 -10.95 -10.09 -4.62
C HIS A 31 -9.96 -9.16 -5.33
N LEU A 32 -10.31 -8.61 -6.49
CA LEU A 32 -9.43 -7.70 -7.24
C LEU A 32 -9.15 -6.39 -6.49
N ASP A 33 -10.14 -5.91 -5.74
CA ASP A 33 -10.03 -4.80 -4.80
C ASP A 33 -8.92 -5.06 -3.77
N LYS A 34 -8.90 -6.25 -3.14
CA LYS A 34 -7.90 -6.64 -2.13
C LYS A 34 -6.51 -6.70 -2.76
N ALA A 35 -6.39 -7.21 -3.98
CA ALA A 35 -5.13 -7.23 -4.73
C ALA A 35 -4.63 -5.82 -5.06
N GLY A 36 -5.54 -4.89 -5.38
CA GLY A 36 -5.24 -3.47 -5.59
C GLY A 36 -4.70 -2.81 -4.32
N HIS A 37 -5.39 -3.00 -3.20
CA HIS A 37 -4.97 -2.56 -1.86
C HIS A 37 -3.55 -3.05 -1.52
N PHE A 38 -3.35 -4.36 -1.58
CA PHE A 38 -2.04 -4.98 -1.39
C PHE A 38 -0.96 -4.36 -2.28
N ALA A 39 -1.22 -4.23 -3.60
CA ALA A 39 -0.24 -3.75 -4.56
C ALA A 39 0.15 -2.28 -4.34
N MET A 40 -0.83 -1.41 -4.06
CA MET A 40 -0.61 0.01 -3.84
C MET A 40 0.23 0.25 -2.58
N PHE A 41 -0.11 -0.42 -1.47
CA PHE A 41 0.66 -0.32 -0.23
C PHE A 41 2.05 -0.95 -0.33
N ALA A 42 2.18 -2.10 -1.02
CA ALA A 42 3.46 -2.71 -1.30
C ALA A 42 4.37 -1.79 -2.14
N ALA A 43 3.83 -1.13 -3.16
CA ALA A 43 4.59 -0.23 -4.03
C ALA A 43 5.16 0.98 -3.26
N VAL A 44 4.36 1.61 -2.41
CA VAL A 44 4.82 2.74 -1.58
C VAL A 44 5.85 2.27 -0.55
N ALA A 45 5.59 1.15 0.14
CA ALA A 45 6.53 0.59 1.11
C ALA A 45 7.88 0.20 0.49
N LEU A 46 7.85 -0.43 -0.69
CA LEU A 46 9.04 -0.84 -1.45
C LEU A 46 9.88 0.38 -1.84
N THR A 47 9.24 1.36 -2.47
CA THR A 47 9.94 2.56 -2.96
C THR A 47 10.45 3.44 -1.83
N ALA A 48 9.72 3.54 -0.71
CA ALA A 48 10.20 4.16 0.52
C ALA A 48 11.42 3.44 1.10
N GLY A 49 11.42 2.10 1.09
CA GLY A 49 12.55 1.28 1.51
C GLY A 49 13.79 1.52 0.63
N TRP A 50 13.63 1.67 -0.69
CA TRP A 50 14.73 2.02 -1.61
C TRP A 50 15.33 3.40 -1.39
N LEU A 51 14.59 4.31 -0.75
CA LEU A 51 15.06 5.63 -0.31
C LEU A 51 15.79 5.58 1.04
N GLY A 52 15.81 4.43 1.72
CA GLY A 52 16.52 4.24 2.98
C GLY A 52 15.77 4.76 4.21
N PHE A 53 14.46 5.02 4.10
CA PHE A 53 13.66 5.36 5.28
C PHE A 53 13.60 4.20 6.28
N ARG A 54 13.41 4.54 7.56
CA ARG A 54 13.39 3.54 8.65
C ARG A 54 12.15 2.64 8.48
N PRO A 55 12.27 1.30 8.38
CA PRO A 55 11.15 0.41 8.09
C PRO A 55 9.96 0.55 9.04
N TRP A 56 10.21 0.74 10.33
CA TRP A 56 9.14 0.89 11.32
C TRP A 56 8.36 2.21 11.17
N LEU A 57 9.01 3.29 10.72
CA LEU A 57 8.33 4.57 10.43
C LEU A 57 7.46 4.45 9.18
N ILE A 58 7.97 3.80 8.14
CA ILE A 58 7.19 3.51 6.92
C ILE A 58 5.95 2.68 7.30
N ALA A 59 6.15 1.59 8.04
CA ALA A 59 5.07 0.70 8.44
C ALA A 59 4.01 1.44 9.29
N ALA A 60 4.44 2.21 10.30
CA ALA A 60 3.52 2.97 11.13
C ALA A 60 2.71 4.00 10.32
N ALA A 61 3.37 4.79 9.46
CA ALA A 61 2.71 5.79 8.64
C ALA A 61 1.69 5.16 7.68
N LEU A 62 2.06 4.06 7.02
CA LEU A 62 1.16 3.38 6.09
C LEU A 62 0.01 2.65 6.80
N LEU A 63 0.23 2.03 7.96
CA LEU A 63 -0.85 1.41 8.74
C LEU A 63 -1.85 2.46 9.24
N ILE A 64 -1.37 3.63 9.66
CA ILE A 64 -2.24 4.76 10.01
C ILE A 64 -3.05 5.20 8.78
N ASN A 65 -2.41 5.36 7.62
CA ASN A 65 -3.12 5.72 6.40
C ASN A 65 -4.17 4.66 5.98
N ALA A 66 -3.87 3.37 6.10
CA ALA A 66 -4.81 2.28 5.84
C ALA A 66 -6.04 2.34 6.77
N ALA A 67 -5.82 2.54 8.08
CA ALA A 67 -6.91 2.69 9.03
C ALA A 67 -7.78 3.92 8.73
N ILE A 68 -7.15 5.05 8.39
CA ILE A 68 -7.85 6.28 8.01
C ILE A 68 -8.64 6.07 6.71
N SER A 69 -8.09 5.39 5.70
CA SER A 69 -8.79 5.16 4.44
C SER A 69 -10.03 4.30 4.62
N GLU A 70 -9.98 3.24 5.43
CA GLU A 70 -11.14 2.39 5.70
C GLU A 70 -12.25 3.14 6.44
N ILE A 71 -11.90 3.92 7.46
CA ILE A 71 -12.85 4.77 8.17
C ILE A 71 -13.44 5.80 7.21
N TRP A 72 -12.62 6.42 6.37
CA TRP A 72 -13.06 7.43 5.42
C TRP A 72 -14.00 6.85 4.36
N GLN A 73 -13.67 5.68 3.82
CA GLN A 73 -14.49 4.96 2.87
C GLN A 73 -15.84 4.56 3.47
N GLY A 74 -15.84 4.02 4.69
CA GLY A 74 -17.06 3.60 5.37
C GLY A 74 -17.99 4.74 5.80
N LEU A 75 -17.44 5.94 6.06
CA LEU A 75 -18.23 7.07 6.56
C LEU A 75 -18.58 8.13 5.51
N PHE A 76 -17.72 8.33 4.50
CA PHE A 76 -17.79 9.52 3.65
C PHE A 76 -17.86 9.24 2.15
N LEU A 77 -17.61 8.01 1.68
CA LEU A 77 -17.57 7.70 0.24
C LEU A 77 -18.79 6.85 -0.16
N PRO A 78 -19.81 7.43 -0.84
CA PRO A 78 -21.12 6.79 -1.04
C PRO A 78 -21.11 5.48 -1.84
N HIS A 79 -20.05 5.23 -2.62
CA HIS A 79 -19.89 4.03 -3.44
C HIS A 79 -18.72 3.15 -2.97
N ARG A 80 -18.28 3.33 -1.72
CA ARG A 80 -17.30 2.49 -1.05
C ARG A 80 -17.90 1.94 0.23
N SER A 81 -17.35 0.82 0.66
CA SER A 81 -17.58 0.25 1.98
C SER A 81 -16.22 0.15 2.66
N GLY A 82 -16.11 0.58 3.92
CA GLY A 82 -14.96 0.18 4.72
C GLY A 82 -15.04 -1.33 4.98
N ASP A 83 -13.94 -2.04 4.75
CA ASP A 83 -13.80 -3.49 4.88
C ASP A 83 -12.52 -3.81 5.68
N PRO A 84 -12.63 -4.39 6.89
CA PRO A 84 -11.45 -4.82 7.66
C PRO A 84 -10.51 -5.77 6.89
N VAL A 85 -11.00 -6.49 5.88
CA VAL A 85 -10.18 -7.35 5.02
C VAL A 85 -9.28 -6.52 4.09
N ASP A 86 -9.70 -5.34 3.66
CA ASP A 86 -8.87 -4.42 2.88
C ASP A 86 -7.73 -3.87 3.73
N PHE A 87 -7.98 -3.56 5.01
CA PHE A 87 -6.90 -3.21 5.96
C PHE A 87 -5.87 -4.35 6.13
N LEU A 88 -6.32 -5.60 6.18
CA LEU A 88 -5.40 -6.75 6.24
C LEU A 88 -4.59 -6.89 4.95
N ALA A 89 -5.20 -6.64 3.79
CA ALA A 89 -4.50 -6.64 2.50
C ALA A 89 -3.45 -5.52 2.45
N ASP A 90 -3.76 -4.33 2.96
CA ASP A 90 -2.83 -3.21 3.09
C ASP A 90 -1.65 -3.55 3.99
N ALA A 91 -1.91 -4.10 5.17
CA ALA A 91 -0.88 -4.53 6.13
C ALA A 91 0.04 -5.59 5.53
N ALA A 92 -0.52 -6.57 4.81
CA ALA A 92 0.25 -7.58 4.09
C ALA A 92 1.10 -6.96 2.97
N GLY A 93 0.55 -5.99 2.23
CA GLY A 93 1.26 -5.23 1.20
C GLY A 93 2.45 -4.46 1.77
N ILE A 94 2.26 -3.75 2.88
CA ILE A 94 3.33 -3.02 3.60
C ILE A 94 4.46 -3.97 3.97
N ALA A 95 4.12 -5.11 4.59
CA ALA A 95 5.11 -6.10 5.01
C ALA A 95 5.90 -6.67 3.81
N ALA A 96 5.20 -7.01 2.73
CA ALA A 96 5.80 -7.52 1.50
C ALA A 96 6.71 -6.49 0.83
N GLY A 97 6.27 -5.24 0.71
CA GLY A 97 7.05 -4.15 0.12
C GLY A 97 8.34 -3.87 0.89
N LEU A 98 8.27 -3.83 2.23
CA LEU A 98 9.45 -3.67 3.08
C LEU A 98 10.41 -4.87 2.99
N ALA A 99 9.88 -6.10 2.98
CA ALA A 99 10.69 -7.31 2.82
C ALA A 99 11.43 -7.31 1.47
N LEU A 100 10.72 -6.96 0.39
CA LEU A 100 11.28 -6.89 -0.95
C LEU A 100 12.32 -5.76 -1.08
N ALA A 101 12.11 -4.61 -0.45
CA ALA A 101 13.11 -3.55 -0.39
C ALA A 101 14.40 -4.04 0.28
N ARG A 102 14.30 -4.75 1.41
CA ARG A 102 15.47 -5.32 2.08
C ARG A 102 16.19 -6.36 1.23
N TRP A 103 15.46 -7.21 0.53
CA TRP A 103 16.04 -8.22 -0.36
C TRP A 103 16.79 -7.58 -1.54
N THR A 104 16.23 -6.54 -2.15
CA THR A 104 16.80 -5.86 -3.32
C THR A 104 17.95 -4.90 -2.99
N ILE A 105 18.05 -4.42 -1.75
CA ILE A 105 19.14 -3.54 -1.27
C ILE A 105 20.31 -4.35 -0.68
N SER A 106 20.10 -5.61 -0.30
CA SER A 106 21.14 -6.42 0.34
C SER A 106 22.36 -6.60 -0.58
N PRO A 107 23.58 -6.22 -0.17
CA PRO A 107 24.78 -6.47 -0.95
C PRO A 107 24.91 -7.97 -1.19
N SER A 108 25.18 -8.37 -2.44
CA SER A 108 25.48 -9.75 -2.79
C SER A 108 26.47 -10.32 -1.78
N ARG A 109 26.06 -11.30 -0.97
CA ARG A 109 26.99 -12.03 -0.11
C ARG A 109 27.98 -12.74 -1.03
N SER A 110 29.20 -12.25 -1.14
CA SER A 110 30.28 -13.00 -1.76
C SER A 110 30.49 -14.27 -0.92
N PRO A 111 30.42 -15.47 -1.52
CA PRO A 111 30.80 -16.69 -0.82
C PRO A 111 32.29 -16.60 -0.47
N LYS A 112 32.61 -16.86 0.80
CA LYS A 112 33.99 -17.11 1.24
C LYS A 112 34.40 -18.52 0.84
#